data_AF-A0A067XRX8-F1
#
_entry.id   AF-A0A067XRX8-F1
#
_cell.length_a   1.000
_cell.length_b   1.000
_cell.length_c   1.000
_cell.angle_alpha   90.00
_cell.angle_beta   90.00
_cell.angle_gamma   90.00
#
_symmetry.space_group_name_H-M   'P 1'
#
loop_
_entity.id
_entity.type
_entity.pdbx_description
1 polymer ?
#
loop_
_entity_poly.entity_id
_entity_poly.type
_entity_poly.pdbx_seq_one_letter_code
_entity_poly.pdbx_strand_id
1 'polypeptide(L)'
;STSLMGWFSAYLWYQSAGVVAGAGGSVAFPLAGEVSVWYWVFLFGHLIWATGFMFLISWRGYWQELIETLVWAHTRTPIAHFMFQWREKPIALSIVGARLVGLAHFTTGYVLVYASFIIPANG
;
A
#
# COMPACT_ATOMS: atom_id res chain seq x y z
N SER A 1 -12.80 0.94 28.62
CA SER A 1 -13.34 0.60 27.29
C SER A 1 -14.70 1.25 26.99
N THR A 2 -15.12 2.29 27.74
CA THR A 2 -16.45 2.92 27.59
C THR A 2 -16.49 4.11 26.61
N SER A 3 -15.34 4.54 26.07
CA SER A 3 -15.26 5.66 25.13
C SER A 3 -14.32 5.35 23.95
N LEU A 4 -14.67 5.82 22.75
CA LEU A 4 -13.85 5.67 21.53
C LEU A 4 -12.48 6.33 21.68
N MET A 5 -12.42 7.46 22.41
CA MET A 5 -11.14 8.11 22.71
C MET A 5 -10.22 7.23 23.57
N GLY A 6 -10.79 6.45 24.50
CA GLY A 6 -10.04 5.47 25.27
C GLY A 6 -9.45 4.37 24.39
N TRP A 7 -10.19 3.90 23.38
CA TRP A 7 -9.68 2.92 22.41
C TRP A 7 -8.57 3.49 21.53
N PHE A 8 -8.71 4.73 21.07
CA PHE A 8 -7.68 5.35 20.23
C PHE A 8 -6.39 5.63 21.02
N SER A 9 -6.48 6.34 22.14
CA SER A 9 -5.31 6.80 22.88
C SER A 9 -4.68 5.68 23.73
N ALA A 10 -5.48 4.93 24.48
CA ALA A 10 -4.92 3.96 25.43
C ALA A 10 -4.56 2.60 24.79
N TYR A 11 -5.15 2.28 23.63
CA TYR A 11 -4.88 1.00 22.96
C TYR A 11 -4.06 1.19 21.68
N LEU A 12 -4.57 1.91 20.67
CA LEU A 12 -3.84 2.06 19.40
C LEU A 12 -2.55 2.87 19.57
N TRP A 13 -2.64 4.06 20.15
CA TRP A 13 -1.48 4.95 20.29
C TRP A 13 -0.43 4.37 21.25
N TYR A 14 -0.83 4.00 22.47
CA TYR A 14 0.12 3.49 23.47
C TYR A 14 0.83 2.21 23.03
N GLN A 15 0.12 1.24 22.42
CA GLN A 15 0.75 -0.02 21.97
C GLN A 15 1.57 0.15 20.68
N SER A 16 1.25 1.14 19.84
CA SER A 16 2.05 1.41 18.63
C SER A 16 3.46 1.90 18.94
N ALA A 17 3.69 2.43 20.15
CA ALA A 17 5.00 2.91 20.57
C ALA A 17 6.07 1.80 20.58
N GLY A 18 5.72 0.56 20.88
CA GLY A 18 6.66 -0.58 20.82
C GLY A 18 7.16 -0.86 19.40
N VAL A 19 6.25 -0.84 18.42
CA VAL A 19 6.56 -1.05 16.99
C VAL A 19 7.35 0.13 16.41
N VAL A 20 6.99 1.36 16.76
CA VAL A 20 7.56 2.57 16.17
C VAL A 20 8.86 3.02 16.85
N ALA A 21 8.93 2.97 18.18
CA ALA A 21 10.13 3.38 18.93
C ALA A 21 11.19 2.26 18.99
N GLY A 22 10.77 0.99 18.99
CA GLY A 22 11.67 -0.16 18.99
C GLY A 22 12.48 -0.34 17.70
N ALA A 23 12.14 0.38 16.63
CA ALA A 23 12.97 0.51 15.43
C ALA A 23 14.28 1.28 15.66
N GLY A 24 14.52 1.77 16.89
CA GLY A 24 15.79 2.35 17.31
C GLY A 24 15.78 3.87 17.36
N GLY A 25 14.76 4.48 17.99
CA GLY A 25 14.79 5.85 18.57
C GLY A 25 15.25 7.04 17.70
N SER A 26 15.65 6.82 16.46
CA SER A 26 16.28 7.78 15.57
C SER A 26 15.74 7.55 14.17
N VAL A 27 15.06 8.57 13.64
CA VAL A 27 14.41 8.59 12.33
C VAL A 27 15.42 8.38 11.18
N ALA A 28 16.73 8.35 11.48
CA ALA A 28 17.82 8.25 10.52
C ALA A 28 18.25 6.81 10.19
N PHE A 29 18.11 5.83 11.10
CA PHE A 29 18.56 4.44 10.87
C PHE A 29 17.66 3.42 11.57
N PRO A 30 16.55 2.98 10.95
CA PRO A 30 15.61 2.04 11.54
C PRO A 30 16.10 0.58 11.48
N LEU A 31 17.40 0.32 11.63
CA LEU A 31 18.03 -0.97 11.25
C LEU A 31 18.70 -1.72 12.41
N ALA A 32 18.65 -1.21 13.64
CA ALA A 32 19.49 -1.73 14.74
C ALA A 32 18.74 -2.47 15.87
N GLY A 33 17.39 -2.52 15.86
CA GLY A 33 16.59 -3.16 16.91
C GLY A 33 15.93 -4.47 16.46
N GLU A 34 15.72 -5.41 17.39
CA GLU A 34 15.09 -6.73 17.14
C GLU A 34 13.66 -6.63 16.54
N VAL A 35 12.98 -5.48 16.74
CA VAL A 35 11.63 -5.22 16.19
C VAL A 35 11.62 -4.38 14.91
N SER A 36 12.80 -4.06 14.35
CA SER A 36 12.95 -3.27 13.09
C SER A 36 12.17 -3.86 11.91
N VAL A 37 12.19 -5.19 11.75
CA VAL A 37 11.45 -5.85 10.66
C VAL A 37 9.95 -5.60 10.78
N TRP A 38 9.40 -5.61 12.00
CA TRP A 38 7.98 -5.38 12.24
C TRP A 38 7.57 -3.94 11.97
N TYR A 39 8.45 -2.97 12.23
CA TYR A 39 8.25 -1.58 11.82
C TYR A 39 8.13 -1.45 10.30
N TRP A 40 9.02 -2.10 9.55
CA TRP A 40 8.96 -2.11 8.08
C TRP A 40 7.70 -2.79 7.55
N VAL A 41 7.31 -3.93 8.13
CA VAL A 41 6.05 -4.62 7.77
C VAL A 41 4.83 -3.76 8.11
N PHE A 42 4.87 -3.00 9.22
CA PHE A 42 3.80 -2.08 9.60
C PHE A 42 3.63 -0.94 8.58
N LEU A 43 4.73 -0.28 8.19
CA LEU A 43 4.70 0.76 7.15
C LEU A 43 4.29 0.19 5.78
N PHE A 44 4.85 -0.96 5.41
CA PHE A 44 4.55 -1.60 4.14
C PHE A 44 3.09 -2.09 4.07
N GLY A 45 2.55 -2.59 5.17
CA GLY A 45 1.14 -2.93 5.30
C GLY A 45 0.24 -1.73 5.06
N HIS A 46 0.58 -0.56 5.64
CA HIS A 46 -0.15 0.69 5.38
C HIS A 46 -0.07 1.11 3.92
N LEU A 47 1.08 0.95 3.26
CA LEU A 47 1.25 1.27 1.84
C LEU A 47 0.37 0.37 0.95
N ILE A 48 0.37 -0.95 1.18
CA ILE A 48 -0.46 -1.90 0.44
C ILE A 48 -1.94 -1.58 0.66
N TRP A 49 -2.33 -1.35 1.91
CA TRP A 49 -3.70 -1.00 2.26
C TRP A 49 -4.16 0.28 1.55
N ALA A 50 -3.32 1.33 1.57
CA ALA A 50 -3.58 2.60 0.89
C ALA A 50 -3.67 2.42 -0.64
N THR A 51 -2.83 1.57 -1.22
CA THR A 51 -2.84 1.25 -2.65
C THR A 51 -4.13 0.50 -3.05
N GLY A 52 -4.71 -0.27 -2.13
CA GLY A 52 -6.05 -0.84 -2.30
C GLY A 52 -7.14 0.21 -2.56
N PHE A 53 -7.08 1.38 -1.90
CA PHE A 53 -8.03 2.46 -2.16
C PHE A 53 -7.92 3.06 -3.54
N MET A 54 -6.72 3.08 -4.13
CA MET A 54 -6.55 3.53 -5.51
C MET A 54 -7.49 2.74 -6.43
N PHE A 55 -7.57 1.41 -6.28
CA PHE A 55 -8.43 0.57 -7.11
C PHE A 55 -9.91 0.52 -6.68
N LEU A 56 -10.22 0.82 -5.41
CA LEU A 56 -11.60 0.79 -4.90
C LEU A 56 -12.34 2.12 -5.08
N ILE A 57 -11.64 3.25 -5.05
CA ILE A 57 -12.24 4.60 -5.18
C ILE A 57 -12.26 5.04 -6.64
N SER A 58 -11.16 4.85 -7.37
CA SER A 58 -11.11 5.23 -8.78
C SER A 58 -11.81 4.18 -9.65
N TRP A 59 -12.41 4.63 -10.76
CA TRP A 59 -13.15 3.75 -11.67
C TRP A 59 -12.36 3.46 -12.96
N ARG A 60 -12.76 2.42 -13.70
CA ARG A 60 -12.10 1.99 -14.95
C ARG A 60 -11.96 3.13 -15.98
N GLY A 61 -12.97 4.00 -16.10
CA GLY A 61 -12.99 5.08 -17.10
C GLY A 61 -11.79 6.02 -16.99
N TYR A 62 -11.47 6.44 -15.76
CA TYR A 62 -10.30 7.30 -15.48
C TYR A 62 -9.00 6.67 -15.96
N TRP A 63 -8.79 5.39 -15.63
CA TRP A 63 -7.58 4.67 -16.05
C TRP A 63 -7.53 4.42 -17.55
N GLN A 64 -8.67 4.20 -18.19
CA GLN A 64 -8.73 3.98 -19.64
C GLN A 64 -8.28 5.22 -20.40
N GLU A 65 -8.77 6.41 -20.02
CA GLU A 65 -8.37 7.68 -20.63
C GLU A 65 -6.87 7.95 -20.40
N LEU A 66 -6.36 7.71 -19.20
CA LEU A 66 -4.94 7.87 -18.90
C LEU A 66 -4.07 6.94 -19.76
N ILE A 67 -4.43 5.66 -19.87
CA ILE A 67 -3.68 4.69 -20.68
C ILE A 67 -3.68 5.09 -22.16
N GLU A 68 -4.79 5.61 -22.69
CA GLU A 68 -4.87 6.07 -24.07
C GLU A 68 -3.92 7.25 -24.36
N THR A 69 -3.81 8.20 -23.43
CA THR A 69 -2.82 9.29 -23.55
C THR A 69 -1.38 8.78 -23.48
N LEU A 70 -1.12 7.75 -22.66
CA LEU A 70 0.20 7.12 -22.55
C LEU A 70 0.58 6.38 -23.84
N VAL A 71 -0.36 5.64 -24.42
CA VAL A 71 -0.17 4.95 -25.71
C VAL A 71 0.10 5.96 -26.82
N TRP A 72 -0.64 7.08 -26.84
CA TRP A 72 -0.38 8.17 -27.77
C TRP A 72 1.05 8.69 -27.62
N ALA A 73 1.51 8.98 -26.39
CA ALA A 73 2.86 9.46 -26.13
C ALA A 73 3.93 8.44 -26.56
N HIS A 74 3.71 7.15 -26.30
CA HIS A 74 4.62 6.07 -26.70
C HIS A 74 4.80 6.01 -28.21
N THR A 75 3.71 6.15 -28.99
CA THR A 75 3.81 6.16 -30.47
C THR A 75 4.47 7.41 -31.04
N ARG A 76 4.54 8.50 -30.28
CA ARG A 76 5.16 9.77 -30.68
C ARG A 76 6.64 9.87 -30.30
N THR A 77 7.17 8.92 -29.53
CA THR A 77 8.58 8.90 -29.15
C THR A 77 9.37 7.98 -30.10
N PRO A 78 10.35 8.52 -30.86
CA PRO A 78 10.99 7.78 -31.95
C PRO A 78 11.72 6.53 -31.48
N ILE A 79 12.37 6.55 -30.32
CA ILE A 79 13.12 5.40 -29.79
C ILE A 79 12.17 4.30 -29.27
N ALA A 80 11.12 4.69 -28.53
CA ALA A 80 10.21 3.73 -27.93
C ALA A 80 9.34 3.02 -28.98
N HIS A 81 8.97 3.72 -30.05
CA HIS A 81 8.19 3.14 -31.16
C HIS A 81 8.93 2.05 -31.93
N PHE A 82 10.25 2.21 -32.13
CA PHE A 82 11.06 1.23 -32.85
C PHE A 82 11.53 0.07 -31.96
N MET A 83 11.83 0.31 -30.68
CA MET A 83 12.36 -0.73 -29.79
C MET A 83 11.28 -1.56 -29.08
N PHE A 84 10.11 -0.97 -28.77
CA PHE A 84 9.08 -1.63 -27.97
C PHE A 84 7.71 -1.45 -28.62
N GLN A 85 7.34 -2.42 -29.46
CA GLN A 85 5.99 -2.54 -29.99
C GLN A 85 5.16 -3.51 -29.14
N TRP A 86 3.97 -3.06 -28.77
CA TRP A 86 3.03 -3.85 -27.99
C TRP A 86 2.42 -4.93 -28.88
N ARG A 87 2.49 -6.20 -28.45
CA ARG A 87 1.80 -7.31 -29.12
C ARG A 87 0.28 -7.24 -28.94
N GLU A 88 -0.17 -6.69 -27.81
CA GLU A 88 -1.58 -6.50 -27.47
C GLU A 88 -1.81 -5.06 -27.00
N LYS A 89 -2.97 -4.47 -27.32
CA LYS A 89 -3.30 -3.09 -26.93
C LYS A 89 -3.45 -3.02 -25.40
N PRO A 90 -2.71 -2.15 -24.69
CA PRO A 90 -2.89 -2.00 -23.25
C PRO A 90 -4.26 -1.37 -22.98
N ILE A 91 -4.98 -1.97 -22.03
CA ILE A 91 -6.32 -1.56 -21.61
C ILE A 91 -6.36 -1.49 -20.08
N ALA A 92 -7.23 -0.63 -19.55
CA ALA A 92 -7.50 -0.62 -18.11
C ALA A 92 -8.10 -1.95 -17.65
N LEU A 93 -7.82 -2.33 -16.40
CA LEU A 93 -8.40 -3.52 -15.76
C LEU A 93 -9.93 -3.56 -15.91
N SER A 94 -10.49 -4.76 -15.99
CA SER A 94 -11.93 -4.95 -15.96
C SER A 94 -12.52 -4.44 -14.63
N ILE A 95 -13.79 -4.03 -14.62
CA ILE A 95 -14.44 -3.50 -13.40
C ILE A 95 -14.39 -4.53 -12.26
N VAL A 96 -14.66 -5.80 -12.55
CA VAL A 96 -14.59 -6.89 -11.57
C VAL A 96 -13.14 -7.16 -11.17
N GLY A 97 -12.21 -7.14 -12.13
CA GLY A 97 -10.78 -7.33 -11.86
C GLY A 97 -10.20 -6.24 -10.96
N ALA A 98 -10.53 -4.97 -11.20
CA ALA A 98 -10.08 -3.85 -10.37
C ALA A 98 -10.62 -3.96 -8.93
N ARG A 99 -11.88 -4.38 -8.76
CA ARG A 99 -12.46 -4.63 -7.43
C ARG A 99 -11.78 -5.79 -6.71
N LEU A 100 -11.49 -6.88 -7.42
CA LEU A 100 -10.80 -8.03 -6.85
C LEU A 100 -9.37 -7.66 -6.43
N VAL A 101 -8.64 -6.94 -7.27
CA VAL A 101 -7.29 -6.45 -6.96
C VAL A 101 -7.32 -5.47 -5.79
N GLY A 102 -8.28 -4.54 -5.77
CA GLY A 102 -8.49 -3.62 -4.64
C GLY A 102 -8.79 -4.36 -3.33
N LEU A 103 -9.66 -5.37 -3.36
CA LEU A 103 -9.96 -6.23 -2.20
C LEU A 103 -8.73 -7.01 -1.74
N ALA A 104 -7.95 -7.58 -2.66
CA ALA A 104 -6.74 -8.32 -2.33
C ALA A 104 -5.70 -7.43 -1.64
N HIS A 105 -5.50 -6.20 -2.12
CA HIS A 105 -4.63 -5.22 -1.47
C HIS A 105 -5.18 -4.78 -0.12
N PHE A 106 -6.49 -4.49 -0.03
CA PHE A 106 -7.11 -4.08 1.23
C PHE A 106 -6.99 -5.16 2.32
N THR A 107 -7.31 -6.41 1.98
CA THR A 107 -7.24 -7.54 2.91
C THR A 107 -5.82 -7.90 3.32
N THR A 108 -4.90 -7.98 2.35
CA THR A 108 -3.48 -8.27 2.63
C THR A 108 -2.85 -7.18 3.48
N GLY A 109 -3.08 -5.90 3.13
CA GLY A 109 -2.60 -4.76 3.91
C GLY A 109 -3.15 -4.76 5.33
N TYR A 110 -4.46 -5.02 5.50
CA TYR A 110 -5.09 -5.08 6.82
C TYR A 110 -4.47 -6.16 7.72
N VAL A 111 -4.26 -7.37 7.17
CA VAL A 111 -3.64 -8.48 7.92
C VAL A 111 -2.20 -8.14 8.30
N LEU A 112 -1.41 -7.56 7.39
CA LEU A 112 -0.02 -7.20 7.66
C LEU A 112 0.11 -6.10 8.71
N VAL A 113 -0.75 -5.06 8.66
CA VAL A 113 -0.78 -3.99 9.67
C VAL A 113 -1.13 -4.56 11.05
N TYR A 114 -2.13 -5.43 11.12
CA TYR A 114 -2.55 -6.00 12.40
C TYR A 114 -1.52 -6.98 12.98
N ALA A 115 -0.93 -7.84 12.14
CA ALA A 115 0.11 -8.79 12.55
C ALA A 115 1.35 -8.06 13.09
N SER A 116 1.82 -7.04 12.37
CA SER A 116 2.97 -6.22 12.79
C SER A 116 2.70 -5.34 14.01
N PHE A 117 1.43 -5.04 14.31
CA PHE A 117 1.03 -4.35 15.53
C PHE A 117 1.05 -5.28 16.76
N ILE A 118 0.57 -6.51 16.64
CA ILE A 118 0.42 -7.43 17.79
C ILE A 118 1.73 -8.08 18.20
N ILE A 119 2.56 -8.50 17.23
CA ILE A 119 3.73 -9.32 17.53
C ILE A 119 4.74 -8.59 18.43
N PRO A 120 5.10 -7.31 18.17
CA PRO A 120 5.98 -6.54 19.05
C PRO A 120 5.28 -6.01 20.31
N ALA A 121 3.95 -5.94 20.35
CA ALA A 121 3.21 -5.44 21.51
C ALA A 121 3.05 -6.48 22.65
N ASN A 122 3.30 -7.76 22.37
CA ASN A 122 3.21 -8.86 23.34
C ASN A 122 4.57 -9.54 23.65
N GLY A 123 5.67 -9.01 23.08
CA GLY A 123 7.04 -9.51 23.25
C GLY A 123 7.80 -8.72 24.31
#